data_AF-A0A9E6JTD3-F1
#
_entry.id   AF-A0A9E6JTD3-F1
#
_cell.length_a   1.000
_cell.length_b   1.000
_cell.length_c   1.000
_cell.angle_alpha   90.00
_cell.angle_beta   90.00
_cell.angle_gamma   90.00
#
_symmetry.space_group_name_H-M   'P 1'
#
loop_
_entity.id
_entity.type
_entity.pdbx_description
1 polymer ?
#
loop_
_entity_poly.entity_id
_entity_poly.type
_entity_poly.pdbx_seq_one_letter_code
_entity_poly.pdbx_strand_id
1 'polypeptide(L)'
;MEKQNAIKLFNDKQIRTIWDDEQEKWYFCIVDVMGVLTETDRPRKYWGDLKSKLKKEGSELSEKIGQLKIAAEDNKMRLTDVADTEQLFRLIQKDGSYCKN
;
A
#
# COMPACT_ATOMS: atom_id res chain seq x y z
N MET A 1 -15.33 -11.81 16.62
CA MET A 1 -14.25 -11.32 17.49
C MET A 1 -13.59 -10.18 16.73
N GLU A 2 -13.64 -8.94 17.23
CA GLU A 2 -13.05 -7.80 16.55
C GLU A 2 -11.52 -7.93 16.53
N LYS A 3 -10.96 -8.29 15.37
CA LYS A 3 -9.52 -8.21 15.14
C LYS A 3 -9.18 -6.75 14.91
N GLN A 4 -8.65 -6.12 15.96
CA GLN A 4 -8.22 -4.72 15.96
C GLN A 4 -7.28 -4.44 14.78
N ASN A 5 -7.46 -3.27 14.13
CA ASN A 5 -6.53 -2.72 13.14
C ASN A 5 -5.10 -2.75 13.70
N ALA A 6 -4.29 -3.70 13.24
CA ALA A 6 -2.97 -3.95 13.79
C ALA A 6 -1.97 -2.97 13.18
N ILE A 7 -1.70 -1.87 13.88
CA ILE A 7 -0.63 -0.96 13.52
C ILE A 7 0.71 -1.69 13.71
N LYS A 8 1.47 -1.88 12.61
CA LYS A 8 2.85 -2.36 12.67
C LYS A 8 3.80 -1.19 12.42
N LEU A 9 4.72 -0.97 13.36
CA LEU A 9 5.82 -0.01 13.24
C LEU A 9 6.95 -0.63 12.41
N PHE A 10 7.43 0.11 11.43
CA PHE A 10 8.64 -0.22 10.67
C PHE A 10 9.46 1.05 10.48
N ASN A 11 10.69 1.09 11.00
CA ASN A 11 11.56 2.28 10.95
C ASN A 11 10.88 3.56 11.48
N ASP A 12 10.21 3.48 12.63
CA ASP A 12 9.39 4.53 13.25
C ASP A 12 8.21 5.06 12.41
N LYS A 13 7.95 4.43 11.26
CA LYS A 13 6.82 4.74 10.39
C LYS A 13 5.70 3.73 10.58
N GLN A 14 4.48 4.25 10.59
CA GLN A 14 3.28 3.47 10.80
C GLN A 14 2.70 2.99 9.47
N ILE A 15 2.50 1.67 9.31
CA ILE A 15 1.78 1.13 8.13
C ILE A 15 0.35 0.82 8.55
N ARG A 16 -0.62 1.48 7.91
CA ARG A 16 -2.04 1.20 8.15
C ARG A 16 -2.45 -0.10 7.45
N THR A 17 -3.12 -0.98 8.21
CA THR A 17 -3.58 -2.27 7.72
C THR A 17 -5.03 -2.54 8.10
N ILE A 18 -5.73 -3.28 7.25
CA ILE A 18 -7.07 -3.82 7.51
C ILE A 18 -7.00 -5.33 7.42
N TRP A 19 -7.66 -6.02 8.35
CA TRP A 19 -7.99 -7.43 8.21
C TRP A 19 -9.36 -7.56 7.54
N ASP A 20 -9.45 -8.34 6.47
CA ASP A 20 -10.69 -8.72 5.81
C ASP A 20 -11.07 -10.12 6.27
N ASP A 21 -12.18 -10.22 7.01
CA ASP A 21 -12.69 -11.49 7.55
C ASP A 21 -13.29 -12.40 6.48
N GLU A 22 -13.80 -11.86 5.37
CA GLU A 22 -14.44 -12.66 4.30
C GLU A 22 -13.39 -13.38 3.46
N GLN A 23 -12.28 -12.70 3.16
CA GLN A 23 -11.19 -13.24 2.37
C GLN A 23 -10.05 -13.82 3.22
N GLU A 24 -10.12 -13.66 4.54
CA GLU A 24 -9.07 -14.02 5.50
C GLU A 24 -7.70 -13.45 5.13
N LYS A 25 -7.68 -12.18 4.73
CA LYS A 25 -6.47 -11.50 4.21
C LYS A 25 -6.17 -10.20 4.94
N TRP A 26 -4.88 -9.88 5.00
CA TRP A 26 -4.40 -8.55 5.37
C TRP A 26 -4.28 -7.66 4.13
N TYR A 27 -4.81 -6.45 4.24
CA TYR A 27 -4.66 -5.37 3.29
C TYR A 27 -3.79 -4.27 3.90
N PHE A 28 -2.87 -3.74 3.10
CA PHE A 28 -1.91 -2.73 3.50
C PHE A 28 -2.13 -1.45 2.71
N CYS A 29 -2.03 -0.29 3.36
CA CYS A 29 -2.05 0.99 2.65
C CYS A 29 -0.79 1.11 1.78
N ILE A 30 -0.97 1.18 0.45
CA ILE A 30 0.15 1.24 -0.49
C ILE A 30 0.98 2.50 -0.28
N VAL A 31 0.34 3.64 -0.04
CA VAL A 31 1.06 4.91 0.18
C VAL A 31 1.98 4.84 1.40
N ASP A 32 1.54 4.23 2.49
CA ASP A 32 2.36 4.10 3.70
C ASP A 32 3.56 3.19 3.43
N VAL A 33 3.34 2.05 2.74
CA VAL A 33 4.43 1.14 2.36
C VAL A 33 5.43 1.83 1.44
N MET A 34 4.96 2.57 0.42
CA MET A 34 5.86 3.31 -0.47
C MET A 34 6.64 4.37 0.30
N GLY A 35 6.04 5.07 1.27
CA GLY A 35 6.75 6.05 2.10
C GLY A 35 7.79 5.44 3.04
N VAL A 36 7.57 4.20 3.48
CA VAL A 36 8.57 3.43 4.22
C VAL A 36 9.72 3.03 3.31
N LEU A 37 9.41 2.42 2.17
CA LEU A 37 10.44 1.84 1.31
C LEU A 37 11.25 2.92 0.60
N THR A 38 10.61 3.91 -0.03
CA THR A 38 11.29 4.93 -0.86
C THR A 38 11.97 6.02 -0.04
N GLU A 39 11.64 6.11 1.25
CA GLU A 39 12.01 7.22 2.15
C GLU A 39 11.65 8.62 1.61
N THR A 40 10.76 8.72 0.62
CA THR A 40 10.33 10.00 0.05
C THR A 40 9.43 10.77 1.01
N ASP A 41 9.54 12.10 0.96
CA ASP A 41 8.64 13.05 1.61
C ASP A 41 7.27 13.15 0.91
N ARG A 42 7.14 12.62 -0.32
CA ARG A 42 5.93 12.73 -1.16
C ARG A 42 5.39 11.36 -1.62
N PRO A 43 5.07 10.42 -0.72
CA PRO A 43 4.74 9.04 -1.09
C PRO A 43 3.47 8.92 -1.94
N ARG A 44 2.51 9.83 -1.76
CA ARG A 44 1.30 9.89 -2.60
C ARG A 44 1.64 10.22 -4.06
N LYS A 45 2.58 11.14 -4.29
CA LYS A 45 3.02 11.50 -5.64
C LYS A 45 3.78 10.33 -6.26
N TYR A 46 4.71 9.75 -5.50
CA TYR A 46 5.45 8.57 -5.93
C TYR A 46 4.52 7.43 -6.36
N TRP A 47 3.50 7.14 -5.54
CA TRP A 47 2.50 6.13 -5.87
C TRP A 47 1.72 6.46 -7.16
N GLY A 48 1.31 7.72 -7.35
CA GLY A 48 0.66 8.16 -8.58
C GLY A 48 1.52 7.95 -9.83
N ASP A 49 2.82 8.26 -9.73
CA ASP A 49 3.78 8.08 -10.82
C ASP A 49 3.99 6.59 -11.13
N LEU A 50 4.16 5.74 -10.10
CA LEU A 50 4.29 4.29 -10.26
C LEU A 50 3.03 3.66 -10.85
N LYS A 51 1.85 4.04 -10.36
CA LYS A 51 0.56 3.58 -10.91
C LYS A 51 0.40 3.98 -12.38
N SER A 52 0.86 5.17 -12.76
CA SER A 52 0.83 5.64 -14.15
C SER A 52 1.80 4.86 -15.04
N LYS A 53 2.99 4.53 -14.53
CA LYS A 53 3.96 3.66 -15.20
C LYS A 53 3.39 2.26 -15.44
N LEU A 54 2.82 1.63 -14.41
CA LEU A 54 2.20 0.30 -14.52
C LEU A 54 1.08 0.27 -15.58
N LYS A 55 0.24 1.31 -15.64
CA LYS A 55 -0.80 1.44 -16.67
C LYS A 55 -0.21 1.55 -18.08
N LYS A 56 0.85 2.35 -18.26
CA LYS A 56 1.52 2.50 -19.56
C LYS A 56 2.17 1.20 -20.04
N GLU A 57 2.67 0.39 -19.10
CA GLU A 57 3.23 -0.94 -19.38
C GLU A 57 2.16 -2.02 -19.64
N GLY A 58 0.87 -1.69 -19.53
CA GLY A 58 -0.22 -2.66 -19.67
C GLY A 58 -0.28 -3.66 -18.51
N SER A 59 0.21 -3.28 -17.32
CA SER A 59 0.20 -4.17 -16.16
C SER A 59 -1.19 -4.28 -15.54
N GLU A 60 -1.74 -5.50 -15.54
CA GLU A 60 -2.98 -5.84 -14.84
C GLU A 60 -2.92 -5.54 -13.32
N LEU A 61 -1.71 -5.44 -12.74
CA LEU A 61 -1.54 -5.11 -11.33
C LEU A 61 -2.15 -3.74 -10.99
N SER A 62 -2.07 -2.78 -11.92
CA SER A 62 -2.64 -1.44 -11.72
C SER A 62 -4.17 -1.43 -11.66
N GLU A 63 -4.81 -2.44 -12.27
CA GLU A 63 -6.25 -2.63 -12.32
C GLU A 63 -6.77 -3.45 -11.15
N LYS A 64 -5.94 -4.36 -10.62
CA LYS A 64 -6.28 -5.25 -9.50
C LYS A 64 -6.13 -4.62 -8.11
N ILE A 65 -5.69 -3.36 -8.02
CA ILE A 65 -5.57 -2.66 -6.75
C ILE A 65 -6.94 -2.22 -6.26
N GLY A 66 -7.30 -2.70 -5.07
CA GLY A 66 -8.54 -2.35 -4.40
C GLY A 66 -8.46 -1.02 -3.66
N GLN A 67 -9.63 -0.51 -3.27
CA GLN A 67 -9.75 0.62 -2.36
C GLN A 67 -10.60 0.24 -1.16
N LEU A 68 -10.10 0.49 0.05
CA LEU A 68 -10.84 0.30 1.30
C LEU A 68 -10.91 1.61 2.08
N LYS A 69 -11.93 1.74 2.93
CA LYS A 69 -12.05 2.88 3.85
C LYS A 69 -11.11 2.65 5.03
N ILE A 70 -10.05 3.45 5.11
CA ILE A 70 -9.05 3.43 6.19
C ILE A 70 -9.10 4.78 6.93
N ALA A 71 -8.92 4.76 8.25
CA ALA A 71 -8.71 5.98 9.04
C ALA A 71 -7.35 6.61 8.68
N ALA A 72 -7.32 7.89 8.35
CA ALA A 72 -6.06 8.62 8.22
C ALA A 72 -5.56 9.11 9.58
N GLU A 73 -4.40 9.77 9.59
CA GLU A 73 -3.78 10.36 10.79
C GLU A 73 -4.70 11.32 11.54
N ASP A 74 -5.60 12.02 10.83
CA ASP A 74 -6.60 12.91 11.41
C ASP A 74 -7.89 12.19 11.87
N ASN A 75 -7.86 10.86 11.97
CA ASN A 75 -8.99 9.98 12.29
C ASN A 75 -10.17 10.04 11.31
N LYS A 76 -10.03 10.70 10.15
CA LYS A 76 -11.09 10.70 9.13
C LYS A 76 -10.95 9.49 8.21
N MET A 77 -12.07 8.79 7.99
CA MET A 77 -12.15 7.66 7.07
C MET A 77 -12.04 8.14 5.61
N ARG A 78 -11.11 7.56 4.84
CA ARG A 78 -10.94 7.86 3.42
C ARG A 78 -10.76 6.60 2.61
N LEU A 79 -11.28 6.60 1.39
CA LEU A 79 -10.95 5.57 0.40
C LEU A 79 -9.45 5.64 0.10
N THR A 80 -8.79 4.51 0.30
CA THR A 80 -7.33 4.40 0.24
C THR A 80 -6.99 3.20 -0.62
N ASP A 81 -6.07 3.37 -1.58
CA ASP A 81 -5.52 2.27 -2.36
C ASP A 81 -4.81 1.29 -1.42
N VAL A 82 -5.23 0.02 -1.47
CA VAL A 82 -4.68 -1.07 -0.66
C VAL A 82 -4.23 -2.24 -1.53
N ALA A 83 -3.28 -3.00 -1.00
CA ALA A 83 -2.81 -4.24 -1.60
C ALA A 83 -2.74 -5.34 -0.55
N ASP A 84 -3.02 -6.58 -0.94
CA ASP A 84 -2.68 -7.75 -0.13
C ASP A 84 -1.17 -8.08 -0.24
N THR A 85 -0.70 -9.07 0.51
CA THR A 85 0.72 -9.47 0.54
C THR A 85 1.29 -9.79 -0.84
N GLU A 86 0.53 -10.49 -1.69
CA GLU A 86 1.00 -10.91 -3.00
C GLU A 86 1.09 -9.72 -3.96
N GLN A 87 0.05 -8.89 -3.96
CA GLN A 87 0.02 -7.66 -4.74
C GLN A 87 1.15 -6.71 -4.32
N LEU A 88 1.41 -6.59 -3.02
CA LEU A 88 2.47 -5.75 -2.49
C LEU A 88 3.86 -6.26 -2.90
N PHE A 89 4.09 -7.57 -2.84
CA PHE A 89 5.34 -8.18 -3.29
C PHE A 89 5.59 -7.89 -4.79
N ARG A 90 4.57 -8.04 -5.63
CA ARG A 90 4.66 -7.71 -7.06
C ARG A 90 4.92 -6.22 -7.30
N LEU A 91 4.31 -5.33 -6.52
CA LEU A 91 4.54 -3.89 -6.60
C LEU A 91 6.01 -3.55 -6.29
N ILE A 92 6.56 -4.12 -5.21
CA ILE A 92 7.95 -3.89 -4.79
C ILE A 92 8.94 -4.34 -5.88
N GLN A 93 8.68 -5.50 -6.51
CA GLN A 93 9.51 -5.98 -7.63
C GLN A 93 9.46 -5.07 -8.85
N LYS A 94 8.30 -4.46 -9.14
CA LYS A 94 8.12 -3.55 -10.29
C LYS A 94 8.68 -2.16 -10.05
N ASP A 95 8.71 -1.72 -8.79
CA ASP A 95 9.27 -0.42 -8.41
C ASP A 95 10.77 -0.37 -8.77
N GLY A 96 11.52 -1.46 -8.53
CA GLY A 96 12.91 -1.64 -8.98
C GLY A 96 13.93 -0.70 -8.33
N SER A 97 13.48 0.25 -7.51
CA SER A 97 14.25 1.18 -6.69
C SER A 97 15.07 0.48 -5.59
N TYR A 98 14.59 -0.66 -5.08
CA TYR A 98 15.25 -1.44 -4.00
C TYR A 98 16.19 -2.54 -4.48
N CYS A 99 16.21 -2.83 -5.79
CA CYS A 99 17.05 -3.91 -6.36
C CYS A 99 18.43 -3.42 -6.80
N LYS A 100 18.85 -2.21 -6.42
CA LYS A 100 20.20 -1.70 -6.66
C LYS A 100 21.07 -1.90 -5.42
N ASN A 101 21.49 -3.15 -5.20
CA ASN A 101 22.70 -3.48 -4.46
C ASN A 101 23.59 -4.32 -5.38
#